data_AF-A0A970Q9X0-F1
#
_entry.id   AF-A0A970Q9X0-F1
#
_cell.length_a   1.000
_cell.length_b   1.000
_cell.length_c   1.000
_cell.angle_alpha   90.00
_cell.angle_beta   90.00
_cell.angle_gamma   90.00
#
_symmetry.space_group_name_H-M   'P 1'
#
loop_
_entity.id
_entity.type
_entity.pdbx_description
1 polymer ?
#
loop_
_entity_poly.entity_id
_entity_poly.type
_entity_poly.pdbx_seq_one_letter_code
_entity_poly.pdbx_strand_id
1 'polypeptide(L)'
;MKKQYRDLNEEEKAACRIAEDVSDQAWVYCTACQRAMRQGDLVLAEIEGALQCAYSDCVLEANIAVQGLEGWEAYRKELGYETAHWPEEPMPGECYERQ
;
A
#
# COMPACT_ATOMS: atom_id res chain seq x y z
N MET A 1 10.45 -14.33 11.46
CA MET A 1 9.10 -13.79 11.15
C MET A 1 9.32 -12.45 10.46
N LYS A 2 8.65 -12.20 9.34
CA LYS A 2 8.71 -10.86 8.71
C LYS A 2 7.87 -9.89 9.56
N LYS A 3 8.42 -8.72 9.90
CA LYS A 3 7.75 -7.67 10.70
C LYS A 3 6.75 -6.92 9.83
N GLN A 4 5.58 -6.56 10.37
CA GLN A 4 4.57 -5.76 9.66
C GLN A 4 4.77 -4.27 9.94
N TYR A 5 4.21 -3.40 9.09
CA TYR A 5 4.25 -1.95 9.26
C TYR A 5 3.59 -1.51 10.57
N ARG A 6 2.50 -2.18 10.98
CA ARG A 6 1.84 -1.90 12.28
C ARG A 6 2.73 -2.19 13.49
N ASP A 7 3.75 -3.03 13.34
CA ASP A 7 4.67 -3.41 14.42
C ASP A 7 5.83 -2.40 14.56
N LEU A 8 5.92 -1.40 13.67
CA LEU A 8 6.96 -0.37 13.67
C LEU A 8 6.68 0.70 14.73
N ASN A 9 7.74 1.25 15.30
CA ASN A 9 7.66 2.51 16.04
C ASN A 9 7.57 3.71 15.07
N GLU A 10 7.31 4.91 15.59
CA GLU A 10 7.13 6.11 14.77
C GLU A 10 8.38 6.52 13.97
N GLU A 11 9.59 6.29 14.50
CA GLU A 11 10.85 6.56 13.80
C GLU A 11 11.06 5.60 12.61
N GLU A 12 10.78 4.32 12.82
CA GLU A 12 10.82 3.28 11.78
C GLU A 12 9.76 3.53 10.70
N LYS A 13 8.56 4.00 11.07
CA LYS A 13 7.50 4.36 10.12
C LYS A 13 7.90 5.53 9.23
N ALA A 14 8.46 6.59 9.82
CA ALA A 14 8.96 7.75 9.07
C ALA A 14 10.03 7.37 8.05
N ALA A 15 10.91 6.41 8.39
CA ALA A 15 11.93 5.89 7.48
C ALA A 15 11.34 5.15 6.26
N CYS A 16 10.10 4.65 6.33
CA CYS A 16 9.45 3.93 5.23
C CYS A 16 8.90 4.86 4.13
N ARG A 17 8.89 6.19 4.34
CA ARG A 17 8.41 7.20 3.38
C ARG A 17 7.01 6.93 2.80
N ILE A 18 6.17 6.15 3.49
CA ILE A 18 4.73 6.17 3.21
C ILE A 18 4.23 7.53 3.67
N ALA A 19 3.20 8.07 3.00
CA ALA A 19 2.55 9.31 3.41
C ALA A 19 2.42 9.37 4.95
N GLU A 20 3.11 10.33 5.57
CA GLU A 20 3.30 10.36 7.03
C GLU A 20 1.99 10.58 7.80
N ASP A 21 0.91 10.89 7.09
CA ASP A 21 -0.40 11.28 7.64
C ASP A 21 -1.45 10.14 7.61
N VAL A 22 -1.04 8.90 7.30
CA VAL A 22 -1.97 7.74 7.26
C VAL A 22 -1.77 6.79 8.43
N SER A 23 -2.90 6.39 9.03
CA SER A 23 -2.95 5.38 10.10
C SER A 23 -2.76 3.97 9.57
N ASP A 24 -2.34 3.03 10.41
CA ASP A 24 -2.21 1.61 10.04
C ASP A 24 -3.52 0.94 9.59
N GLN A 25 -4.66 1.59 9.81
CA GLN A 25 -5.98 1.18 9.33
C GLN A 25 -6.34 1.73 7.94
N ALA A 26 -5.55 2.68 7.42
CA ALA A 26 -5.79 3.27 6.11
C ALA A 26 -5.63 2.22 5.00
N TRP A 27 -6.45 2.36 3.97
CA TRP A 27 -6.38 1.54 2.77
C TRP A 27 -5.31 2.07 1.82
N VAL A 28 -4.44 1.16 1.38
CA VAL A 28 -3.44 1.40 0.34
C VAL A 28 -3.72 0.50 -0.85
N TYR A 29 -3.50 1.02 -2.05
CA TYR A 29 -3.59 0.29 -3.30
C TYR A 29 -2.19 -0.03 -3.81
N CYS A 30 -1.92 -1.30 -4.10
CA CYS A 30 -0.68 -1.74 -4.71
C CYS A 30 -0.83 -1.79 -6.23
N THR A 31 -0.17 -0.89 -6.96
CA THR A 31 -0.28 -0.82 -8.42
C THR A 31 0.37 -2.02 -9.13
N ALA A 32 1.27 -2.74 -8.47
CA ALA A 32 1.98 -3.90 -9.03
C ALA A 32 1.12 -5.16 -9.08
N CYS A 33 0.33 -5.43 -8.03
CA CYS A 33 -0.60 -6.58 -7.98
C CYS A 33 -2.06 -6.16 -8.09
N GLN A 34 -2.31 -4.86 -8.23
CA GLN A 34 -3.63 -4.25 -8.37
C GLN A 34 -4.59 -4.56 -7.21
N ARG A 35 -4.05 -4.85 -6.02
CA ARG A 35 -4.86 -5.18 -4.84
C ARG A 35 -4.86 -4.06 -3.83
N ALA A 36 -6.00 -3.89 -3.17
CA ALA A 36 -6.10 -3.05 -1.99
C ALA A 36 -5.78 -3.85 -0.71
N MET A 37 -5.18 -3.18 0.26
CA MET A 37 -4.81 -3.76 1.55
C MET A 37 -4.73 -2.69 2.63
N ARG A 38 -4.71 -3.07 3.90
CA ARG A 38 -4.44 -2.10 4.97
C ARG A 38 -2.95 -1.79 5.00
N GLN A 39 -2.61 -0.53 5.27
CA GLN A 39 -1.22 -0.11 5.45
C GLN A 39 -0.53 -0.96 6.52
N GLY A 40 -1.23 -1.29 7.61
CA GLY A 40 -0.72 -2.15 8.68
C GLY A 40 -0.43 -3.59 8.24
N ASP A 41 -0.94 -4.07 7.12
CA ASP A 41 -0.64 -5.41 6.58
C ASP A 41 0.67 -5.43 5.75
N LEU A 42 1.21 -4.27 5.39
CA LEU A 42 2.47 -4.18 4.65
C LEU A 42 3.61 -4.84 5.43
N VAL A 43 4.43 -5.59 4.73
CA VAL A 43 5.50 -6.39 5.31
C VAL A 43 6.83 -5.69 5.05
N LEU A 44 7.73 -5.62 6.04
CA LEU A 44 9.07 -5.10 5.79
C LEU A 44 9.83 -6.00 4.82
N ALA A 45 10.35 -5.43 3.74
CA ALA A 45 11.27 -6.14 2.86
C ALA A 45 12.68 -6.15 3.49
N GLU A 46 13.51 -7.10 3.06
CA GLU A 46 14.92 -7.20 3.54
C GLU A 46 15.80 -6.06 2.99
N ILE A 47 15.30 -5.32 2.00
CA ILE A 47 15.94 -4.12 1.48
C ILE A 47 15.55 -2.94 2.38
N GLU A 48 16.55 -2.24 2.89
CA GLU A 48 16.35 -1.10 3.79
C GLU A 48 15.43 -0.04 3.15
N GLY A 49 14.37 0.34 3.88
CA GLY A 49 13.38 1.31 3.42
C GLY A 49 12.33 0.79 2.44
N ALA A 50 12.26 -0.53 2.18
CA ALA A 50 11.25 -1.12 1.30
C ALA A 50 10.14 -1.86 2.06
N LEU A 51 8.93 -1.78 1.51
CA LEU A 51 7.74 -2.51 1.97
C LEU A 51 7.24 -3.46 0.89
N GLN A 52 6.89 -4.67 1.31
CA GLN A 52 6.31 -5.72 0.51
C GLN A 52 4.79 -5.79 0.75
N CYS A 53 4.03 -6.05 -0.31
CA CYS A 53 2.61 -6.37 -0.20
C CYS A 53 2.39 -7.63 0.66
N ALA A 54 1.35 -7.63 1.51
CA ALA A 54 1.02 -8.72 2.42
C ALA A 54 0.75 -10.05 1.68
N TYR A 55 0.19 -9.95 0.48
CA TYR A 55 -0.19 -11.09 -0.34
C TYR A 55 1.00 -11.73 -1.06
N SER A 56 2.24 -11.29 -0.78
CA SER A 56 3.50 -11.97 -1.10
C SER A 56 3.80 -12.25 -2.59
N ASP A 57 2.99 -11.75 -3.53
CA ASP A 57 3.20 -11.95 -4.98
C ASP A 57 4.04 -10.85 -5.64
N CYS A 58 4.31 -9.74 -4.96
CA CYS A 58 5.10 -8.62 -5.50
C CYS A 58 6.08 -8.06 -4.47
N VAL A 59 7.36 -7.98 -4.83
CA VAL A 59 8.39 -7.21 -4.10
C VAL A 59 8.44 -5.83 -4.73
N LEU A 60 7.95 -4.82 -4.01
CA LEU A 60 8.13 -3.43 -4.44
C LEU A 60 9.57 -3.04 -4.11
N GLU A 61 10.45 -2.94 -5.10
CA GLU A 61 11.82 -2.43 -4.87
C GLU A 61 11.73 -1.04 -4.22
N ALA A 62 12.71 -0.67 -3.40
CA ALA A 62 12.67 0.49 -2.49
C ALA A 62 12.32 1.85 -3.14
N ASN A 63 12.54 2.02 -4.46
CA ASN A 63 12.13 3.22 -5.20
C ASN A 63 10.66 3.18 -5.70
N ILE A 64 10.02 2.02 -5.64
CA ILE A 64 8.65 1.75 -6.11
C ILE A 64 7.67 1.70 -4.93
N ALA A 65 8.07 1.48 -3.67
CA ALA A 65 7.12 1.52 -2.56
C ALA A 65 6.45 2.91 -2.39
N VAL A 66 7.20 3.99 -2.62
CA VAL A 66 6.68 5.38 -2.65
C VAL A 66 5.87 5.66 -3.92
N GLN A 67 6.16 4.98 -5.04
CA GLN A 67 5.47 5.16 -6.33
C GLN A 67 4.35 4.14 -6.59
N GLY A 68 4.19 3.15 -5.72
CA GLY A 68 3.41 1.95 -5.98
C GLY A 68 2.43 1.59 -4.88
N LEU A 69 2.53 2.24 -3.72
CA LEU A 69 1.52 2.20 -2.65
C LEU A 69 0.91 3.58 -2.52
N GLU A 70 -0.28 3.72 -3.08
CA GLU A 70 -1.04 4.96 -3.04
C GLU A 70 -2.20 4.83 -2.07
N GLY A 71 -2.52 5.91 -1.34
CA GLY A 71 -3.70 5.93 -0.49
C GLY A 71 -4.94 5.73 -1.34
N TRP A 72 -5.79 4.76 -1.00
CA TRP A 72 -6.93 4.32 -1.82
C TRP A 72 -7.80 5.50 -2.28
N GLU A 73 -8.18 6.38 -1.35
CA GLU A 73 -9.05 7.52 -1.66
C GLU A 73 -8.38 8.55 -2.58
N ALA A 74 -7.11 8.88 -2.30
CA ALA A 74 -6.34 9.80 -3.13
C ALA A 74 -6.20 9.24 -4.56
N TYR A 75 -5.88 7.95 -4.67
CA TYR A 75 -5.72 7.25 -5.93
C TYR A 75 -7.02 7.19 -6.74
N ARG A 76 -8.13 6.79 -6.10
CA ARG A 76 -9.46 6.74 -6.75
C ARG A 76 -9.92 8.10 -7.23
N LYS A 77 -9.57 9.17 -6.51
CA LYS A 77 -9.88 10.56 -6.88
C LYS A 77 -9.04 11.02 -8.07
N GLU A 78 -7.74 10.68 -8.10
CA GLU A 78 -6.85 11.01 -9.21
C GLU A 78 -7.27 10.30 -10.50
N LEU A 79 -7.64 9.02 -10.41
CA LEU A 79 -8.06 8.19 -11.54
C LEU A 79 -9.57 8.05 -11.69
N GLY A 80 -10.34 9.07 -11.30
CA GLY A 80 -11.80 8.98 -11.14
C GLY A 80 -12.58 8.50 -12.38
N TYR A 81 -12.03 8.65 -13.59
CA TYR A 81 -12.63 8.10 -14.81
C TYR A 81 -12.34 6.61 -15.01
N GLU A 82 -11.11 6.15 -14.76
CA GLU A 82 -10.68 4.76 -14.94
C GLU A 82 -11.21 3.86 -13.81
N THR A 83 -11.37 4.43 -12.62
CA THR A 83 -11.72 3.72 -11.38
C THR A 83 -13.17 3.98 -10.94
N ALA A 84 -14.00 4.55 -11.82
CA ALA A 84 -15.39 4.92 -11.50
C ALA A 84 -16.25 3.74 -10.99
N HIS A 85 -15.86 2.51 -11.32
CA HIS A 85 -16.54 1.28 -10.93
C HIS A 85 -16.00 0.67 -9.64
N TRP A 86 -14.89 1.20 -9.10
CA TRP A 86 -14.31 0.74 -7.84
C TRP A 86 -15.13 1.26 -6.66
N PRO A 87 -15.30 0.47 -5.60
CA PRO A 87 -16.09 0.85 -4.44
C PRO A 87 -15.46 2.02 -3.67
N GLU A 88 -16.26 2.69 -2.84
CA GLU A 88 -15.74 3.76 -1.98
C GLU A 88 -14.68 3.24 -1.00
N GLU A 89 -14.98 2.13 -0.36
CA GLU A 89 -14.07 1.35 0.47
C GLU A 89 -13.72 0.03 -0.23
N PRO A 90 -12.43 -0.35 -0.31
CA PRO A 90 -12.05 -1.58 -0.97
C PRO A 90 -12.20 -2.79 -0.04
N MET A 91 -12.19 -3.97 -0.64
CA MET A 91 -12.07 -5.25 0.06
C MET A 91 -10.60 -5.67 0.14
N PRO A 92 -10.11 -6.14 1.30
CA PRO A 92 -8.72 -6.56 1.44
C PRO A 92 -8.42 -7.75 0.54
N GLY A 93 -7.44 -7.59 -0.36
CA GLY A 93 -6.96 -8.63 -1.26
C GLY A 93 -7.74 -8.75 -2.57
N GLU A 94 -8.83 -7.99 -2.73
CA GLU A 94 -9.56 -7.89 -3.99
C GLU A 94 -8.72 -7.17 -5.04
N CYS A 95 -8.78 -7.65 -6.29
CA CYS A 95 -8.06 -7.09 -7.42
C CYS A 95 -8.93 -6.02 -8.11
N TYR A 96 -8.37 -4.82 -8.27
CA TYR A 96 -9.01 -3.68 -8.92
C TYR A 96 -8.17 -3.28 -10.13
N GLU A 97 -8.53 -3.84 -11.29
CA GLU A 97 -7.89 -3.56 -12.57
C GLU A 97 -8.37 -2.21 -13.15
N ARG A 98 -7.43 -1.47 -13.74
CA ARG A 98 -7.74 -0.28 -14.53
C ARG A 98 -8.28 -0.71 -15.90
N GLN A 99 -9.23 0.05 -16.45
CA GLN A 99 -9.82 -0.21 -17.77
C GLN A 99 -8.95 0.29 -18.93
#